data_AF-A0A401Q3U4-F1
#
_entry.id   AF-A0A401Q3U4-F1
#
_cell.length_a   1.000
_cell.length_b   1.000
_cell.length_c   1.000
_cell.angle_alpha   90.00
_cell.angle_beta   90.00
_cell.angle_gamma   90.00
#
_symmetry.space_group_name_H-M   'P 1'
#
loop_
_entity.id
_entity.type
_entity.pdbx_description
1 polymer ?
#
loop_
_entity_poly.entity_id
_entity_poly.type
_entity_poly.pdbx_seq_one_letter_code
_entity_poly.pdbx_strand_id
1 'polypeptide(L)'
;MCLLILLKNPVFMALVVAGTTEALVITGFVTFMPKYIENEFGLSASLAAILGGAVLIPGAFIGQIIGGLIISKLKLHCRNVMKLAAATCVISLICSFVFIFAQCSNHPFAGVNQDYKQNNTGEQFKLLAFCNEKCNCIRSNYNPVCGIDQIQYFSACYAGCTEASVTDNMEVGSSNLKIIYQYYRLANSSKLNCHDCANGPLKSKTVGT
;
A
#
# COMPACT_ATOMS: atom_id res chain seq x y z
N MET A 1 2.68 43.33 16.62
CA MET A 1 4.00 43.44 17.31
C MET A 1 4.34 42.20 18.14
N CYS A 2 3.41 41.64 18.93
CA CYS A 2 3.68 40.45 19.77
C CYS A 2 4.07 39.17 19.00
N LEU A 3 3.51 38.94 17.81
CA LEU A 3 3.82 37.74 17.00
C LEU A 3 5.30 37.68 16.59
N LEU A 4 5.88 38.82 16.21
CA LEU A 4 7.29 38.92 15.79
C LEU A 4 8.27 38.68 16.95
N ILE A 5 7.85 38.95 18.19
CA ILE A 5 8.65 38.68 19.40
C ILE A 5 8.72 37.17 19.66
N LEU A 6 7.62 36.44 19.43
CA LEU A 6 7.61 34.97 19.53
C LEU A 6 8.44 34.31 18.43
N LEU A 7 8.36 34.81 17.19
CA LEU A 7 9.16 34.30 16.06
C LEU A 7 10.66 34.54 16.24
N LYS A 8 11.05 35.54 17.04
CA LYS A 8 12.46 35.81 17.36
C LYS A 8 13.02 34.89 18.45
N ASN A 9 12.19 34.08 19.11
CA ASN A 9 12.62 33.14 20.12
C ASN A 9 13.08 31.82 19.47
N PRO A 10 14.39 31.49 19.49
CA PRO A 10 14.92 30.32 18.79
C PRO A 10 14.42 28.99 19.37
N VAL A 11 14.12 28.93 20.68
CA VAL A 11 13.59 27.72 21.32
C VAL A 11 12.16 27.46 20.86
N PHE A 12 11.34 28.51 20.81
CA PHE A 12 9.97 28.40 20.32
C PHE A 12 9.94 27.96 18.86
N MET A 13 10.77 28.57 18.00
CA MET A 13 10.85 28.19 16.59
C MET A 13 11.33 26.75 16.41
N ALA A 14 12.30 26.29 17.18
CA ALA A 14 12.76 24.90 17.14
C ALA A 14 11.64 23.90 17.50
N LEU A 15 10.82 24.21 18.50
CA LEU A 15 9.66 23.38 18.87
C LEU A 15 8.59 23.35 17.78
N VAL A 16 8.33 24.49 17.13
CA VAL A 16 7.38 24.56 16.01
C VAL A 16 7.88 23.74 14.81
N VAL A 17 9.16 23.86 14.45
CA VAL A 17 9.76 23.07 13.36
C VAL A 17 9.72 21.57 13.69
N ALA A 18 10.02 21.19 14.94
CA ALA A 18 9.93 19.80 15.37
C ALA A 18 8.50 19.26 15.27
N GLY A 19 7.51 19.97 15.81
CA GLY A 19 6.11 19.54 15.79
C GLY A 19 5.51 19.50 14.38
N THR A 20 5.88 20.44 13.51
CA THR A 20 5.43 20.43 12.10
C THR A 20 6.06 19.27 11.33
N THR A 21 7.34 18.95 11.56
CA THR A 21 8.01 17.80 10.95
C THR A 21 7.39 16.49 11.42
N GLU A 22 7.10 16.36 12.72
CA GLU A 22 6.40 15.20 13.28
C GLU A 22 5.01 15.02 12.66
N ALA A 23 4.23 16.10 12.55
CA ALA A 23 2.91 16.06 11.92
C ALA A 23 2.97 15.65 10.44
N LEU A 24 3.96 16.13 9.68
CA LEU A 24 4.18 15.73 8.30
C LEU A 24 4.46 14.23 8.18
N VAL A 25 5.31 13.69 9.06
CA VAL A 25 5.63 12.26 9.09
C VAL A 25 4.40 11.43 9.45
N ILE A 26 3.66 11.81 10.50
CA ILE A 26 2.45 11.09 10.93
C ILE A 26 1.40 11.08 9.81
N THR A 27 1.13 12.22 9.19
CA THR A 27 0.13 12.32 8.11
C THR A 27 0.54 11.50 6.89
N GLY A 28 1.83 11.49 6.54
CA GLY A 28 2.36 10.62 5.49
C GLY A 28 2.14 9.14 5.80
N PHE A 29 2.51 8.69 7.00
CA PHE A 29 2.29 7.30 7.41
C PHE A 29 0.82 6.93 7.45
N VAL A 30 -0.05 7.73 8.06
CA VAL A 30 -1.49 7.41 8.15
C VAL A 30 -2.11 7.31 6.76
N THR A 31 -1.70 8.16 5.81
CA THR A 31 -2.29 8.18 4.46
C THR A 31 -1.75 7.06 3.57
N PHE A 32 -0.44 6.86 3.56
CA PHE A 32 0.21 5.96 2.59
C PHE A 32 0.49 4.56 3.14
N MET A 33 0.56 4.37 4.46
CA MET A 33 0.81 3.05 5.05
C MET A 33 -0.26 2.01 4.68
N PRO A 34 -1.58 2.30 4.76
CA PRO A 34 -2.58 1.31 4.37
C PRO A 34 -2.46 0.93 2.89
N LYS A 35 -2.13 1.91 2.02
CA LYS A 35 -1.93 1.69 0.59
C LYS A 35 -0.68 0.88 0.29
N TYR A 36 0.38 1.10 1.05
CA TYR A 36 1.59 0.28 1.00
C TYR A 36 1.27 -1.17 1.39
N ILE A 37 0.60 -1.39 2.53
CA ILE A 37 0.23 -2.74 2.98
C ILE A 37 -0.72 -3.44 1.98
N GLU A 38 -1.70 -2.70 1.44
CA GLU A 38 -2.63 -3.18 0.41
C GLU A 38 -1.87 -3.65 -0.84
N ASN A 39 -0.92 -2.84 -1.34
CA ASN A 39 -0.16 -3.15 -2.54
C ASN A 39 0.91 -4.23 -2.34
N GLU A 40 1.59 -4.23 -1.20
CA GLU A 40 2.70 -5.15 -0.94
C GLU A 40 2.23 -6.53 -0.51
N PHE A 41 1.07 -6.64 0.16
CA PHE A 41 0.56 -7.92 0.66
C PHE A 41 -0.71 -8.39 -0.06
N GLY A 42 -1.21 -7.64 -1.04
CA GLY A 42 -2.43 -8.00 -1.80
C GLY A 42 -3.69 -8.09 -0.92
N LEU A 43 -3.72 -7.37 0.20
CA LEU A 43 -4.85 -7.39 1.14
C LEU A 43 -5.96 -6.43 0.68
N SER A 44 -7.19 -6.63 1.17
CA SER A 44 -8.25 -5.65 0.94
C SER A 44 -7.91 -4.31 1.61
N ALA A 45 -8.31 -3.19 0.99
CA ALA A 45 -8.10 -1.86 1.52
C ALA A 45 -8.60 -1.70 2.98
N SER A 46 -9.73 -2.34 3.31
CA SER A 46 -10.29 -2.34 4.65
C SER A 46 -9.41 -3.06 5.68
N LEU A 47 -8.89 -4.24 5.35
CA LEU A 47 -8.04 -5.02 6.24
C LEU A 47 -6.67 -4.34 6.42
N ALA A 48 -6.08 -3.82 5.34
CA ALA A 48 -4.83 -3.09 5.39
C ALA A 48 -4.92 -1.84 6.29
N ALA A 49 -6.03 -1.10 6.21
CA ALA A 49 -6.29 0.05 7.08
C ALA A 49 -6.45 -0.35 8.55
N ILE A 50 -7.18 -1.45 8.83
CA ILE A 50 -7.34 -1.96 10.20
C ILE A 50 -5.99 -2.41 10.77
N LEU A 51 -5.18 -3.13 10.00
CA LEU A 51 -3.85 -3.58 10.43
C LEU A 51 -2.92 -2.40 10.70
N GLY A 52 -2.87 -1.43 9.79
CA GLY A 52 -2.08 -0.21 9.98
C GLY A 52 -2.50 0.57 11.22
N GLY A 53 -3.81 0.75 11.42
CA GLY A 53 -4.36 1.40 12.61
C GLY A 53 -4.11 0.63 13.90
N ALA A 54 -4.25 -0.69 13.88
CA ALA A 54 -4.07 -1.56 15.03
C ALA A 54 -2.63 -1.56 15.56
N VAL A 55 -1.64 -1.29 14.70
CA VAL A 55 -0.23 -1.15 15.11
C VAL A 55 0.09 0.29 15.52
N LEU A 56 -0.34 1.28 14.73
CA LEU A 56 0.02 2.68 14.97
C LEU A 56 -0.64 3.27 16.22
N ILE A 57 -1.92 2.99 16.46
CA ILE A 57 -2.67 3.60 17.58
C ILE A 57 -2.11 3.16 18.94
N PRO A 58 -1.95 1.86 19.24
CA PRO A 58 -1.37 1.44 20.52
C PRO A 58 0.08 1.88 20.66
N GLY A 59 0.87 1.83 19.57
CA GLY A 59 2.26 2.27 19.58
C GLY A 59 2.39 3.75 19.96
N ALA A 60 1.58 4.61 19.36
CA ALA A 60 1.55 6.04 19.69
C ALA A 60 1.12 6.28 21.15
N PHE A 61 0.08 5.58 21.62
CA PHE A 61 -0.41 5.72 22.98
C PHE A 61 0.65 5.33 24.03
N ILE A 62 1.30 4.18 23.83
CA ILE A 62 2.35 3.69 24.73
C ILE A 62 3.55 4.65 24.72
N GLY A 63 3.97 5.12 23.54
CA GLY A 63 5.07 6.07 23.41
C GLY A 63 4.82 7.40 24.14
N GLN A 64 3.61 7.96 23.99
CA GLN A 64 3.23 9.21 24.67
C GLN A 64 3.21 9.04 26.20
N ILE A 65 2.67 7.93 26.72
CA ILE A 65 2.68 7.64 28.15
C ILE A 65 4.12 7.52 28.67
N ILE A 66 4.96 6.73 28.00
CA ILE A 66 6.35 6.53 28.42
C ILE A 66 7.12 7.86 28.41
N GLY A 67 6.98 8.66 27.35
CA GLY A 67 7.61 9.98 27.25
C GLY A 67 7.19 10.90 28.40
N GLY A 68 5.89 10.97 28.70
CA GLY A 68 5.35 11.75 29.80
C GLY A 68 5.82 11.26 31.17
N LEU A 69 5.89 9.94 31.37
CA LEU A 69 6.39 9.33 32.60
C LEU A 69 7.88 9.61 32.81
N ILE A 70 8.71 9.51 31.77
CA ILE A 70 10.15 9.80 31.85
C ILE A 70 10.37 11.25 32.31
N ILE A 71 9.69 12.22 31.68
CA ILE A 71 9.81 13.64 32.03
C ILE A 71 9.33 13.88 33.47
N SER A 72 8.21 13.28 33.86
CA SER A 72 7.59 13.46 35.18
C SER A 72 8.42 12.84 36.30
N LYS A 73 8.97 11.64 36.08
CA LYS A 73 9.73 10.88 37.09
C LYS A 73 11.13 11.46 37.28
N LEU A 74 11.79 11.86 36.20
CA LEU A 74 13.14 12.41 36.24
C LEU A 74 13.18 13.92 36.52
N LYS A 75 12.01 14.58 36.62
CA LYS A 75 11.88 16.03 36.88
C LYS A 75 12.82 16.86 36.00
N LEU A 76 12.84 16.57 34.70
CA LEU A 76 13.82 17.13 33.78
C LEU A 76 13.58 18.63 33.57
N HIS A 77 14.63 19.43 33.69
CA HIS A 77 14.61 20.84 33.33
C HIS A 77 14.57 21.01 31.79
N CYS A 78 14.10 22.15 31.29
CA CYS A 78 13.92 22.42 29.84
C CYS A 78 15.14 22.02 28.99
N ARG A 79 16.36 22.29 29.48
CA ARG A 79 17.61 21.95 28.78
C ARG A 79 17.80 20.44 28.60
N ASN A 80 17.42 19.64 29.59
CA ASN A 80 17.54 18.19 29.55
C ASN A 80 16.42 17.56 28.72
N VAL A 81 15.22 18.14 28.74
CA VAL A 81 14.11 17.74 27.86
C VAL A 81 14.51 17.90 26.39
N MET A 82 15.12 19.03 26.02
CA MET A 82 15.59 19.25 24.64
C MET A 82 16.69 18.25 24.23
N LYS A 83 17.61 17.90 25.14
CA LYS A 83 18.63 16.86 24.87
C LYS A 83 18.02 15.48 24.70
N LEU A 84 17.04 15.13 25.54
CA LEU A 84 16.31 13.88 25.44
C LEU A 84 15.57 13.79 24.10
N ALA A 85 14.88 14.86 23.69
CA ALA A 85 14.19 14.94 22.40
C ALA A 85 15.15 14.75 21.22
N ALA A 86 16.31 15.44 21.24
CA ALA A 86 17.34 15.25 20.22
C ALA A 86 17.88 13.81 20.18
N ALA A 87 18.13 13.21 21.35
CA ALA A 87 18.55 11.82 21.45
C ALA A 87 17.50 10.86 20.90
N THR A 88 16.20 11.07 21.19
CA THR A 88 15.12 10.24 20.64
C THR A 88 15.03 10.36 19.13
N CYS A 89 15.23 11.55 18.54
CA CYS A 89 15.27 11.68 17.08
C CYS A 89 16.41 10.88 16.46
N VAL A 90 17.61 10.89 17.06
CA VAL A 90 18.75 10.10 16.59
C VAL A 90 18.45 8.60 16.67
N ILE A 91 17.87 8.14 17.79
CA ILE A 91 17.48 6.74 17.97
C ILE A 91 16.43 6.34 16.92
N SER A 92 15.42 7.18 16.68
CA SER A 92 14.41 6.94 15.65
C SER A 92 15.02 6.82 14.26
N LEU A 93 15.98 7.69 13.89
CA LEU A 93 16.67 7.60 12.60
C LEU A 93 17.46 6.29 12.46
N ILE A 94 18.14 5.85 13.53
CA ILE A 94 18.86 4.57 13.54
C ILE A 94 17.89 3.40 13.38
N CYS A 95 16.78 3.40 14.12
CA CYS A 95 15.73 2.38 13.99
C CYS A 95 15.13 2.37 12.59
N SER A 96 14.92 3.55 11.97
CA SER A 96 14.46 3.65 10.59
C SER A 96 15.43 3.01 9.60
N PHE A 97 16.74 3.14 9.83
CA PHE A 97 17.76 2.49 9.02
C PHE A 97 17.68 0.96 9.05
N VAL A 98 17.21 0.36 10.16
CA VAL A 98 17.03 -1.10 10.25
C VAL A 98 16.02 -1.61 9.23
N PHE A 99 14.96 -0.84 8.93
CA PHE A 99 13.97 -1.22 7.91
C PHE A 99 14.54 -1.28 6.50
N ILE A 100 15.62 -0.56 6.20
CA ILE A 100 16.30 -0.64 4.89
C ILE A 100 16.94 -2.02 4.69
N PHE A 101 17.43 -2.64 5.77
CA PHE A 101 18.07 -3.95 5.72
C PHE A 101 17.12 -5.12 5.97
N ALA A 102 15.91 -4.84 6.47
CA ALA A 102 14.87 -5.84 6.69
C ALA A 102 14.25 -6.26 5.35
N GLN A 103 14.77 -7.34 4.76
CA GLN A 103 14.21 -7.93 3.56
C GLN A 103 12.99 -8.79 3.93
N CYS A 104 11.82 -8.43 3.41
CA CYS A 104 10.66 -9.33 3.38
C CYS A 104 10.52 -9.89 1.97
N SER A 105 10.03 -11.12 1.84
CA SER A 105 9.71 -11.69 0.53
C SER A 105 8.58 -10.85 -0.09
N ASN A 106 8.90 -10.11 -1.16
CA ASN A 106 7.90 -9.33 -1.88
C ASN A 106 6.80 -10.26 -2.42
N HIS A 107 5.54 -9.82 -2.39
CA HIS A 107 4.46 -10.56 -3.00
C HIS A 107 4.68 -10.66 -4.52
N PRO A 108 4.43 -11.82 -5.14
CA PRO A 108 4.70 -12.01 -6.56
C PRO A 108 3.84 -11.07 -7.41
N PHE A 109 4.51 -10.22 -8.18
CA PHE A 109 3.87 -9.24 -9.06
C PHE A 109 4.24 -9.57 -10.52
N ALA A 110 3.23 -9.91 -11.33
CA ALA A 110 3.40 -10.32 -12.72
C ALA A 110 4.00 -9.20 -13.58
N GLY A 111 5.11 -9.48 -14.24
CA GLY A 111 5.84 -8.55 -15.10
C GLY A 111 6.68 -7.51 -14.36
N VAL A 112 6.84 -7.62 -13.03
CA VAL A 112 7.71 -6.76 -12.21
C VAL A 112 8.67 -7.60 -11.36
N ASN A 113 8.12 -8.36 -10.40
CA ASN A 113 8.92 -9.21 -9.51
C ASN A 113 8.91 -10.69 -9.92
N GLN A 114 7.95 -11.08 -10.78
CA GLN A 114 7.83 -12.43 -11.33
C GLN A 114 7.39 -12.35 -12.79
N ASP A 115 8.03 -13.13 -13.67
CA ASP A 115 7.58 -13.22 -15.06
C ASP A 115 6.23 -13.94 -15.15
N TYR A 116 5.43 -13.59 -16.15
CA TYR A 116 4.26 -14.40 -16.51
C TYR A 116 4.72 -15.83 -16.79
N LYS A 117 4.00 -16.84 -16.30
CA LYS A 117 4.35 -18.29 -16.39
C LYS A 117 4.69 -18.78 -17.81
N GLN A 118 4.37 -18.00 -18.85
CA GLN A 118 4.56 -18.33 -20.25
C GLN A 118 5.75 -17.63 -20.93
N ASN A 119 6.31 -16.58 -20.33
CA ASN A 119 7.47 -15.86 -20.85
C ASN A 119 8.74 -16.30 -20.09
N ASN A 120 9.36 -17.40 -20.52
CA ASN A 120 10.68 -17.84 -20.02
C ASN A 120 11.84 -16.97 -20.56
N THR A 121 11.60 -15.68 -20.86
CA THR A 121 12.57 -14.83 -21.54
C THR A 121 13.46 -14.01 -20.60
N GLY A 122 13.23 -14.05 -19.27
CA GLY A 122 14.10 -13.36 -18.31
C GLY A 122 14.17 -11.83 -18.48
N GLU A 123 13.24 -11.25 -19.25
CA GLU A 123 13.10 -9.80 -19.41
C GLU A 123 12.35 -9.25 -18.20
N GLN A 124 13.13 -8.86 -17.18
CA GLN A 124 12.65 -8.12 -16.02
C GLN A 124 11.91 -6.86 -16.53
N PHE A 125 10.68 -6.61 -16.07
CA PHE A 125 9.83 -5.45 -16.41
C PHE A 125 8.99 -5.50 -17.70
N LYS A 126 8.33 -6.61 -18.00
CA LYS A 126 7.33 -6.69 -19.10
C LYS A 126 5.93 -7.00 -18.60
N LEU A 127 5.07 -5.98 -18.58
CA LEU A 127 3.65 -6.11 -18.20
C LEU A 127 2.80 -6.84 -19.25
N LEU A 128 3.26 -6.90 -20.50
CA LEU A 128 2.58 -7.58 -21.60
C LEU A 128 3.09 -9.02 -21.78
N ALA A 129 2.17 -9.95 -21.95
CA ALA A 129 2.41 -11.37 -22.21
C ALA A 129 1.42 -11.87 -23.25
N PHE A 130 1.67 -13.06 -23.82
CA PHE A 130 0.80 -13.65 -24.85
C PHE A 130 -0.69 -13.70 -24.43
N CYS A 131 -0.97 -13.93 -23.15
CA CYS A 131 -2.33 -14.02 -22.61
C CYS A 131 -3.07 -12.66 -22.57
N ASN A 132 -2.37 -11.52 -22.53
CA ASN A 132 -2.98 -10.19 -22.44
C ASN A 132 -2.67 -9.28 -23.65
N GLU A 133 -1.81 -9.72 -24.57
CA GLU A 133 -1.38 -8.97 -25.75
C GLU A 133 -2.56 -8.60 -26.66
N LYS A 134 -3.56 -9.47 -26.75
CA LYS A 134 -4.77 -9.27 -27.55
C LYS A 134 -5.82 -8.38 -26.88
N CYS A 135 -5.63 -8.01 -25.62
CA CYS A 135 -6.59 -7.23 -24.84
C CYS A 135 -6.43 -5.70 -25.03
N ASN A 136 -5.38 -5.24 -25.71
CA ASN A 136 -5.07 -3.81 -25.90
C ASN A 136 -5.06 -3.02 -24.59
N CYS A 137 -4.40 -3.55 -23.56
CA CYS A 137 -4.38 -2.94 -22.23
C CYS A 137 -3.68 -1.58 -22.21
N ILE A 138 -4.28 -0.62 -21.51
CA ILE A 138 -3.75 0.74 -21.37
C ILE A 138 -2.89 0.82 -20.12
N ARG A 139 -1.63 1.28 -20.25
CA ARG A 139 -0.69 1.43 -19.11
C ARG A 139 -1.08 2.53 -18.11
N SER A 140 -1.91 3.50 -18.49
CA SER A 140 -2.36 4.55 -17.57
C SER A 140 -3.46 4.09 -16.60
N ASN A 141 -4.11 2.94 -16.84
CA ASN A 141 -5.19 2.44 -15.99
C ASN A 141 -4.66 1.39 -15.00
N TYR A 142 -4.18 1.86 -13.84
CA TYR A 142 -3.73 1.02 -12.74
C TYR A 142 -4.89 0.66 -11.82
N ASN A 143 -5.21 -0.63 -11.73
CA ASN A 143 -6.24 -1.15 -10.82
C ASN A 143 -5.87 -2.58 -10.42
N PRO A 144 -4.94 -2.77 -9.47
CA PRO A 144 -4.31 -4.06 -9.23
C PRO A 144 -5.33 -5.11 -8.77
N VAL A 145 -5.18 -6.33 -9.28
CA VAL A 145 -6.02 -7.47 -8.91
C VAL A 145 -5.15 -8.65 -8.50
N CYS A 146 -5.59 -9.41 -7.50
CA CYS A 146 -4.96 -10.66 -7.11
C CYS A 146 -5.65 -11.83 -7.83
N GLY A 147 -4.88 -12.61 -8.58
CA GLY A 147 -5.37 -13.83 -9.24
C GLY A 147 -5.55 -14.99 -8.25
N ILE A 148 -6.26 -16.03 -8.68
CA ILE A 148 -6.42 -17.27 -7.91
C ILE A 148 -5.08 -17.96 -7.61
N ASP A 149 -4.08 -17.70 -8.46
CA ASP A 149 -2.69 -18.13 -8.37
C ASP A 149 -1.86 -17.37 -7.33
N GLN A 150 -2.47 -16.45 -6.57
CA GLN A 150 -1.82 -15.61 -5.56
C GLN A 150 -0.77 -14.66 -6.15
N ILE A 151 -0.92 -14.29 -7.41
CA ILE A 151 -0.07 -13.31 -8.10
C ILE A 151 -0.85 -12.02 -8.28
N GLN A 152 -0.20 -10.88 -8.03
CA GLN A 152 -0.75 -9.56 -8.29
C GLN A 152 -0.48 -9.12 -9.73
N TYR A 153 -1.51 -8.62 -10.40
CA TYR A 153 -1.47 -8.10 -11.77
C TYR A 153 -1.78 -6.61 -11.79
N PHE A 154 -1.21 -5.86 -12.73
CA PHE A 154 -1.38 -4.40 -12.85
C PHE A 154 -2.84 -3.96 -13.04
N SER A 155 -3.63 -4.75 -13.76
CA SER A 155 -5.08 -4.61 -13.87
C SER A 155 -5.75 -5.93 -14.26
N ALA A 156 -7.08 -6.00 -14.17
CA ALA A 156 -7.84 -7.12 -14.72
C ALA A 156 -7.54 -7.37 -16.21
N CYS A 157 -7.26 -6.33 -16.99
CA CYS A 157 -6.82 -6.48 -18.39
C CYS A 157 -5.46 -7.19 -18.47
N TYR A 158 -4.48 -6.77 -17.66
CA TYR A 158 -3.17 -7.42 -17.65
C TYR A 158 -3.19 -8.84 -17.09
N ALA A 159 -4.21 -9.19 -16.29
CA ALA A 159 -4.50 -10.56 -15.87
C ALA A 159 -5.20 -11.41 -16.96
N GLY A 160 -5.47 -10.85 -18.16
CA GLY A 160 -6.10 -11.56 -19.28
C GLY A 160 -7.59 -11.83 -19.09
N CYS A 161 -8.26 -11.11 -18.19
CA CYS A 161 -9.67 -11.33 -17.92
C CYS A 161 -10.52 -10.75 -19.07
N THR A 162 -11.25 -11.60 -19.80
CA THR A 162 -12.11 -11.23 -20.93
C THR A 162 -13.61 -11.24 -20.60
N GLU A 163 -14.02 -11.93 -19.52
CA GLU A 163 -15.41 -12.01 -19.05
C GLU A 163 -15.51 -11.75 -17.54
N ALA A 164 -16.56 -11.04 -17.11
CA ALA A 164 -16.89 -10.83 -15.71
C ALA A 164 -18.08 -11.73 -15.32
N SER A 165 -17.85 -12.78 -14.53
CA SER A 165 -18.93 -13.59 -13.97
C SER A 165 -19.49 -12.90 -12.71
N VAL A 166 -20.74 -12.43 -12.80
CA VAL A 166 -21.47 -11.86 -11.67
C VAL A 166 -22.13 -13.02 -10.91
N THR A 167 -21.58 -13.42 -9.76
CA THR A 167 -22.34 -14.20 -8.78
C THR A 167 -23.22 -13.23 -8.00
N ASP A 168 -24.48 -13.15 -8.42
CA ASP A 168 -25.44 -12.20 -7.87
C ASP A 168 -26.10 -12.73 -6.59
N ASN A 169 -26.18 -11.86 -5.59
CA ASN A 169 -27.23 -11.85 -4.58
C ASN A 169 -27.47 -10.38 -4.19
N MET A 170 -27.95 -9.54 -5.13
CA MET A 170 -28.89 -8.45 -4.81
C MET A 170 -29.45 -7.75 -6.07
N GLU A 171 -30.77 -7.88 -6.27
CA GLU A 171 -31.57 -7.17 -7.27
C GLU A 171 -31.76 -5.68 -6.91
N VAL A 172 -31.58 -4.73 -7.85
CA VAL A 172 -32.44 -3.53 -8.05
C VAL A 172 -32.29 -3.04 -9.51
N GLY A 173 -33.40 -2.63 -10.13
CA GLY A 173 -33.55 -2.44 -11.58
C GLY A 173 -33.31 -1.05 -12.21
N SER A 174 -33.49 -1.08 -13.53
CA SER A 174 -33.70 -0.02 -14.53
C SER A 174 -32.51 0.71 -15.24
N SER A 175 -32.19 0.14 -16.40
CA SER A 175 -32.14 0.74 -17.75
C SER A 175 -30.97 1.59 -18.27
N ASN A 176 -30.28 2.45 -17.51
CA ASN A 176 -29.13 3.20 -18.09
C ASN A 176 -27.96 3.47 -17.12
N LEU A 177 -27.97 2.81 -15.96
CA LEU A 177 -26.94 2.95 -14.92
C LEU A 177 -26.23 1.61 -14.64
N LYS A 178 -25.92 0.81 -15.68
CA LYS A 178 -25.25 -0.50 -15.51
C LYS A 178 -23.75 -0.48 -15.82
N ILE A 179 -23.28 0.42 -16.69
CA ILE A 179 -21.87 0.42 -17.13
C ILE A 179 -20.92 0.91 -16.03
N ILE A 180 -21.38 1.83 -15.16
CA ILE A 180 -20.56 2.35 -14.05
C ILE A 180 -20.50 1.35 -12.87
N TYR A 181 -21.59 0.60 -12.63
CA TYR A 181 -21.67 -0.32 -11.47
C TYR A 181 -20.93 -1.65 -11.66
N GLN A 182 -20.70 -2.11 -12.90
CA GLN A 182 -19.92 -3.32 -13.14
C GLN A 182 -18.42 -3.13 -12.83
N TYR A 183 -17.89 -1.92 -13.04
CA TYR A 183 -16.50 -1.59 -12.70
C TYR A 183 -16.27 -1.52 -11.18
N TYR A 184 -17.31 -1.15 -10.41
CA TYR A 184 -17.21 -0.92 -8.96
C TYR A 184 -17.35 -2.21 -8.13
N ARG A 185 -18.07 -3.24 -8.62
CA ARG A 185 -18.27 -4.51 -7.86
C ARG A 185 -17.03 -5.42 -7.90
N LEU A 186 -16.18 -5.32 -8.93
CA LEU A 186 -14.94 -6.11 -9.03
C LEU A 186 -13.83 -5.63 -8.08
N ALA A 187 -13.90 -4.39 -7.59
CA ALA A 187 -13.00 -3.88 -6.55
C ALA A 187 -13.30 -4.44 -5.15
N ASN A 188 -14.43 -5.15 -4.98
CA ASN A 188 -14.89 -5.65 -3.67
C ASN A 188 -15.13 -7.17 -3.63
N SER A 189 -14.70 -7.92 -4.66
CA SER A 189 -14.79 -9.38 -4.69
C SER A 189 -13.41 -9.99 -4.53
N SER A 190 -13.22 -10.68 -3.41
CA SER A 190 -11.97 -11.23 -2.87
C SER A 190 -11.37 -12.40 -3.66
N LYS A 191 -11.58 -12.52 -4.99
CA LYS A 191 -10.90 -13.41 -5.95
C LYS A 191 -11.56 -13.26 -7.33
N LEU A 192 -10.79 -12.85 -8.33
CA LEU A 192 -11.25 -12.78 -9.73
C LEU A 192 -10.79 -14.04 -10.48
N ASN A 193 -11.72 -14.77 -11.13
CA ASN A 193 -11.41 -15.98 -11.90
C ASN A 193 -10.89 -15.62 -13.30
N CYS A 194 -9.60 -15.31 -13.42
CA CYS A 194 -8.96 -15.04 -14.71
C CYS A 194 -8.16 -16.27 -15.14
N HIS A 195 -8.73 -17.07 -16.04
CA HIS A 195 -8.18 -18.39 -16.38
C HIS A 195 -6.95 -18.32 -17.30
N ASP A 196 -6.80 -17.28 -18.12
CA ASP A 196 -5.83 -17.27 -19.24
C ASP A 196 -4.39 -16.89 -18.86
N CYS A 197 -4.20 -16.02 -17.85
CA CYS A 197 -2.85 -15.71 -17.33
C CYS A 197 -2.51 -16.46 -16.02
N ALA A 198 -3.52 -16.82 -15.21
CA ALA A 198 -3.29 -17.52 -13.93
C ALA A 198 -2.96 -19.01 -14.13
N ASN A 199 -3.53 -19.63 -15.16
CA ASN A 199 -3.13 -20.93 -15.65
C ASN A 199 -2.35 -20.72 -16.95
N GLY A 200 -1.12 -21.23 -16.99
CA GLY A 200 -0.30 -21.19 -18.21
C GLY A 200 -1.00 -21.85 -19.42
N PRO A 201 -0.36 -21.85 -20.60
CA PRO A 201 -1.08 -22.04 -21.86
C PRO A 201 -1.92 -23.32 -21.88
N LEU A 202 -3.20 -23.18 -22.21
CA LEU A 202 -3.90 -24.24 -22.93
C LEU A 202 -3.10 -24.46 -24.22
N LYS A 203 -2.43 -25.61 -24.31
CA LYS A 203 -1.97 -26.12 -25.61
C LYS A 203 -3.19 -26.09 -26.54
N SER A 204 -3.10 -25.30 -27.60
CA SER A 204 -3.91 -25.53 -28.79
C SER A 204 -3.69 -26.98 -29.22
N LYS A 205 -4.63 -27.86 -28.87
CA LYS A 205 -4.88 -29.02 -29.71
C LYS A 205 -5.76 -28.50 -30.83
N THR A 206 -5.09 -28.14 -31.93
CA THR A 206 -5.66 -28.13 -33.26
C THR A 206 -6.58 -29.34 -33.41
N VAL A 207 -7.85 -29.08 -33.66
CA VAL A 207 -8.73 -30.05 -34.32
C VAL A 207 -8.12 -30.24 -35.70
N GLY A 208 -7.44 -31.37 -35.88
CA GLY A 208 -6.86 -31.80 -37.15
C GLY A 208 -7.39 -33.18 -37.47
N THR A 209 -8.39 -33.17 -38.37
CA THR A 209 -8.91 -34.25 -39.25
C THR A 209 -9.00 -35.66 -38.70
#